data_AF-C9SU05-F1
#
_entry.id   AF-C9SU05-F1
#
_cell.length_a   1.000
_cell.length_b   1.000
_cell.length_c   1.000
_cell.angle_alpha   90.00
_cell.angle_beta   90.00
_cell.angle_gamma   90.00
#
_symmetry.space_group_name_H-M   'P 1'
#
loop_
_entity.id
_entity.type
_entity.pdbx_description
1 polymer ?
#
loop_
_entity_poly.entity_id
_entity_poly.type
_entity_poly.pdbx_seq_one_letter_code
_entity_poly.pdbx_strand_id
1 'polypeptide(L)'
;MRNLGAIWEYGSSSEVGSAPISEGPGSERTPFPRRKAPVQKAPNHFEAGDEIGAWYQHILGGEQYPGDVDNPIAASHKGPITAWLAKVDDAATSSHANLEWFKIAEDGFDNTRGIWGVDNLLQQDGWTYFDVPECIAPGDYLLRVELLALHSAYVPKGSQFYTSCVNLRVTRGGNFAPAETFAIPGVYEANDPAITIMIYGNTGEAGQQF
;
A
#
# COMPACT_ATOMS: atom_id res chain seq x y z
N MET A 1 -2.76 -8.25 -18.03
CA MET A 1 -2.97 -7.09 -17.15
C MET A 1 -4.45 -6.97 -16.81
N ARG A 2 -4.80 -7.15 -15.54
CA ARG A 2 -6.14 -6.91 -15.01
C ARG A 2 -6.04 -5.71 -14.07
N ASN A 3 -6.67 -4.59 -14.44
CA ASN A 3 -6.57 -3.36 -13.66
C ASN A 3 -7.50 -3.42 -12.45
N LEU A 4 -6.96 -3.28 -11.25
CA LEU A 4 -7.77 -2.88 -10.11
C LEU A 4 -7.88 -1.36 -10.16
N GLY A 5 -9.10 -0.85 -10.29
CA GLY A 5 -9.34 0.53 -9.89
C GLY A 5 -9.22 0.60 -8.37
N ALA A 6 -8.13 1.13 -7.84
CA ALA A 6 -8.09 1.62 -6.46
C ALA A 6 -8.42 3.12 -6.54
N ILE A 7 -9.46 3.69 -5.91
CA ILE A 7 -9.91 3.71 -4.51
C ILE A 7 -8.85 4.30 -3.58
N TRP A 8 -8.92 5.61 -3.37
CA TRP A 8 -8.31 6.29 -2.23
C TRP A 8 -8.98 7.55 -1.70
N GLU A 9 -9.32 7.52 -0.40
CA GLU A 9 -9.79 8.63 0.42
C GLU A 9 -8.66 9.09 1.36
N TYR A 10 -8.29 10.37 1.27
CA TYR A 10 -7.27 11.06 2.07
C TYR A 10 -7.24 10.62 3.55
N GLY A 11 -6.18 9.94 3.97
CA GLY A 11 -5.94 9.60 5.38
C GLY A 11 -4.65 8.82 5.61
N SER A 12 -3.57 9.50 5.98
CA SER A 12 -2.37 8.85 6.53
C SER A 12 -2.70 8.28 7.92
N SER A 13 -2.46 6.99 8.14
CA SER A 13 -2.46 6.40 9.48
C SER A 13 -1.03 6.26 9.99
N SER A 14 -0.86 6.27 11.32
CA SER A 14 0.38 5.78 11.94
C SER A 14 0.11 4.34 12.38
N GLU A 15 0.51 3.35 11.57
CA GLU A 15 0.28 1.92 11.83
C GLU A 15 1.29 1.31 12.83
N VAL A 16 2.09 2.17 13.44
CA VAL A 16 3.18 1.79 14.33
C VAL A 16 2.62 1.38 15.70
N GLY A 17 2.53 0.08 15.94
CA GLY A 17 2.10 -0.53 17.20
C GLY A 17 0.93 -1.51 17.07
N SER A 18 0.52 -2.14 18.17
CA SER A 18 -0.50 -3.21 18.24
C SER A 18 -1.96 -2.76 17.99
N ALA A 19 -2.18 -1.59 17.39
CA ALA A 19 -3.52 -1.05 17.18
C ALA A 19 -4.10 -1.57 15.85
N PRO A 20 -5.27 -2.24 15.85
CA PRO A 20 -5.91 -2.70 14.63
C PRO A 20 -6.16 -1.52 13.70
N ILE A 21 -6.07 -1.76 12.38
CA ILE A 21 -6.55 -0.80 11.40
C ILE A 21 -8.03 -0.51 11.70
N SER A 22 -8.32 0.67 12.23
CA SER A 22 -9.65 1.24 12.03
C SER A 22 -9.61 1.88 10.66
N GLU A 23 -10.33 1.29 9.70
CA GLU A 23 -10.65 1.94 8.43
C GLU A 23 -11.43 3.24 8.75
N GLY A 24 -10.69 4.34 8.91
CA GLY A 24 -11.17 5.70 9.19
C GLY A 24 -10.53 6.39 10.41
N PRO A 25 -10.68 7.72 10.48
CA PRO A 25 -9.82 8.72 9.83
C PRO A 25 -8.51 8.96 10.61
N GLY A 26 -7.38 8.92 9.91
CA GLY A 26 -6.12 9.50 10.38
C GLY A 26 -6.29 10.99 10.74
N SER A 27 -5.58 11.41 11.79
CA SER A 27 -5.80 12.62 12.60
C SER A 27 -5.53 13.98 11.94
N GLU A 28 -5.44 14.06 10.61
CA GLU A 28 -5.21 15.34 9.94
C GLU A 28 -6.54 16.05 9.64
N ARG A 29 -6.73 17.23 10.24
CA ARG A 29 -7.90 18.10 10.08
C ARG A 29 -7.77 18.88 8.77
N THR A 30 -8.16 18.30 7.65
CA THR A 30 -8.31 19.05 6.39
C THR A 30 -9.71 19.67 6.26
N PRO A 31 -9.86 20.83 5.60
CA PRO A 31 -11.14 21.55 5.49
C PRO A 31 -12.14 20.96 4.48
N PHE A 32 -11.79 19.86 3.79
CA PHE A 32 -12.65 19.23 2.78
C PHE A 32 -13.39 18.00 3.33
N PRO A 33 -14.69 17.80 2.99
CA PRO A 33 -15.41 16.60 3.37
C PRO A 33 -14.79 15.38 2.68
N ARG A 34 -14.31 14.41 3.47
CA ARG A 34 -13.74 13.17 2.94
C ARG A 34 -14.84 12.33 2.27
N ARG A 35 -14.58 11.86 1.06
CA ARG A 35 -15.50 11.00 0.30
C ARG A 35 -15.13 9.55 0.57
N LYS A 36 -16.07 8.75 1.08
CA LYS A 36 -15.86 7.29 1.18
C LYS A 36 -15.89 6.66 -0.19
N ALA A 37 -14.89 5.83 -0.48
CA ALA A 37 -14.94 4.98 -1.65
C ALA A 37 -16.09 3.98 -1.50
N PRO A 38 -16.78 3.63 -2.60
CA PRO A 38 -17.81 2.61 -2.53
C PRO A 38 -17.18 1.28 -2.11
N VAL A 39 -17.79 0.63 -1.10
CA VAL A 39 -17.40 -0.71 -0.67
C VAL A 39 -17.56 -1.67 -1.84
N GLN A 40 -16.49 -2.39 -2.17
CA GLN A 40 -16.51 -3.40 -3.21
C GLN A 40 -17.48 -4.53 -2.83
N LYS A 41 -18.55 -4.72 -3.61
CA LYS A 41 -19.60 -5.70 -3.30
C LYS A 41 -19.31 -7.13 -3.75
N ALA A 42 -18.42 -7.31 -4.74
CA ALA A 42 -18.06 -8.62 -5.28
C ALA A 42 -16.55 -8.69 -5.54
N PRO A 43 -15.89 -9.83 -5.27
CA PRO A 43 -14.46 -9.96 -5.48
C PRO A 43 -14.12 -9.85 -6.96
N ASN A 44 -12.99 -9.24 -7.26
CA ASN A 44 -12.44 -9.19 -8.60
C ASN A 44 -11.77 -10.54 -8.90
N HIS A 45 -12.05 -11.13 -10.06
CA HIS A 45 -11.54 -12.46 -10.42
C HIS A 45 -10.17 -12.38 -11.12
N PHE A 46 -9.22 -13.16 -10.62
CA PHE A 46 -7.85 -13.25 -11.14
C PHE A 46 -7.39 -14.70 -11.20
N GLU A 47 -6.39 -14.96 -12.02
CA GLU A 47 -5.62 -16.20 -12.05
C GLU A 47 -4.25 -15.97 -11.40
N ALA A 48 -3.68 -17.02 -10.80
CA ALA A 48 -2.29 -16.96 -10.36
C ALA A 48 -1.37 -16.68 -11.57
N GLY A 49 -0.41 -15.78 -11.41
CA GLY A 49 0.41 -15.25 -12.50
C GLY A 49 -0.18 -14.03 -13.21
N ASP A 50 -1.42 -13.61 -12.89
CA ASP A 50 -1.92 -12.34 -13.40
C ASP A 50 -1.15 -11.16 -12.79
N GLU A 51 -0.85 -10.18 -13.62
CA GLU A 51 -0.39 -8.85 -13.18
C GLU A 51 -1.58 -7.99 -12.76
N ILE A 52 -1.49 -7.44 -11.56
CA ILE A 52 -2.45 -6.52 -10.97
C ILE A 52 -1.87 -5.11 -10.96
N GLY A 53 -2.61 -4.15 -11.50
CA GLY A 53 -2.31 -2.72 -11.36
C GLY A 53 -3.13 -2.10 -10.22
N ALA A 54 -2.49 -1.35 -9.33
CA ALA A 54 -3.15 -0.45 -8.38
C ALA A 54 -2.89 1.01 -8.77
N TRP A 55 -3.93 1.84 -8.68
CA TRP A 55 -3.87 3.24 -9.06
C TRP A 55 -4.00 4.15 -7.85
N TYR A 56 -3.09 5.10 -7.74
CA TYR A 56 -3.06 6.13 -6.71
C TYR A 56 -3.52 7.46 -7.30
N GLN A 57 -4.21 8.23 -6.47
CA GLN A 57 -4.67 9.57 -6.78
C GLN A 57 -4.59 10.42 -5.51
N HIS A 58 -4.46 11.74 -5.67
CA HIS A 58 -4.37 12.64 -4.51
C HIS A 58 -5.66 12.59 -3.68
N ILE A 59 -6.81 12.56 -4.36
CA ILE A 59 -8.13 12.33 -3.75
C ILE A 59 -8.96 11.36 -4.59
N LEU A 60 -10.09 10.88 -4.04
CA LEU A 60 -11.07 10.16 -4.83
C LEU A 60 -11.56 11.00 -6.00
N GLY A 61 -11.32 10.49 -7.21
CA GLY A 61 -11.67 11.17 -8.45
C GLY A 61 -10.49 11.86 -9.13
N GLY A 62 -9.28 11.81 -8.55
CA GLY A 62 -8.05 12.29 -9.16
C GLY A 62 -7.48 13.50 -8.47
N GLU A 63 -7.21 14.51 -9.30
CA GLU A 63 -6.70 15.80 -8.87
C GLU A 63 -7.70 16.51 -7.94
N GLN A 64 -7.18 17.16 -6.90
CA GLN A 64 -7.99 17.99 -6.01
C GLN A 64 -8.48 19.27 -6.69
N TYR A 65 -7.69 19.79 -7.63
CA TYR A 65 -7.96 20.97 -8.46
C TYR A 65 -7.20 20.83 -9.79
N PRO A 66 -7.59 21.53 -10.88
CA PRO A 66 -6.91 21.39 -12.16
C PRO A 66 -5.41 21.68 -12.07
N GLY A 67 -4.57 20.73 -12.51
CA GLY A 67 -3.11 20.86 -12.46
C GLY A 67 -2.53 20.65 -11.07
N ASP A 68 -3.18 19.83 -10.26
CA ASP A 68 -2.72 19.41 -8.94
C ASP A 68 -1.36 18.71 -9.01
N VAL A 69 -0.32 19.41 -8.57
CA VAL A 69 1.07 18.93 -8.59
C VAL A 69 1.33 17.81 -7.60
N ASP A 70 0.41 17.58 -6.67
CA ASP A 70 0.48 16.51 -5.67
C ASP A 70 -0.34 15.29 -6.07
N ASN A 71 -0.88 15.25 -7.30
CA ASN A 71 -1.50 14.06 -7.86
C ASN A 71 -0.46 13.22 -8.63
N PRO A 72 -0.32 11.91 -8.34
CA PRO A 72 -1.09 11.06 -7.42
C PRO A 72 -0.71 11.21 -5.93
N ILE A 73 0.51 11.65 -5.63
CA ILE A 73 0.98 11.98 -4.29
C ILE A 73 2.05 13.09 -4.42
N ALA A 74 2.23 13.92 -3.40
CA ALA A 74 3.29 14.93 -3.39
C ALA A 74 4.67 14.27 -3.55
N ALA A 75 5.49 14.79 -4.48
CA ALA A 75 6.78 14.19 -4.83
C ALA A 75 7.80 14.10 -3.67
N SER A 76 7.56 14.84 -2.58
CA SER A 76 8.34 14.79 -1.34
C SER A 76 8.12 13.50 -0.55
N HIS A 77 7.02 12.77 -0.76
CA HIS A 77 6.61 11.59 0.00
C HIS A 77 7.39 10.33 -0.38
N LYS A 78 8.71 10.45 -0.46
CA LYS A 78 9.62 9.35 -0.80
C LYS A 78 9.41 8.18 0.15
N GLY A 79 9.49 6.98 -0.41
CA GLY A 79 9.40 5.74 0.34
C GLY A 79 8.92 4.56 -0.50
N PRO A 80 8.83 3.38 0.12
CA PRO A 80 8.50 2.16 -0.58
C PRO A 80 7.00 2.02 -0.85
N ILE A 81 6.66 1.21 -1.85
CA ILE A 81 5.31 0.71 -2.10
C ILE A 81 5.33 -0.80 -1.96
N THR A 82 4.41 -1.39 -1.19
CA THR A 82 4.31 -2.84 -0.99
C THR A 82 2.91 -3.36 -1.29
N ALA A 83 2.83 -4.63 -1.67
CA ALA A 83 1.58 -5.36 -1.81
C ALA A 83 1.62 -6.66 -1.01
N TRP A 84 0.51 -6.96 -0.34
CA TRP A 84 0.34 -8.10 0.55
C TRP A 84 -0.95 -8.83 0.24
N LEU A 85 -0.95 -10.15 0.38
CA LEU A 85 -2.14 -10.97 0.30
C LEU A 85 -2.42 -11.62 1.65
N ALA A 86 -3.69 -11.75 2.00
CA ALA A 86 -4.16 -12.61 3.08
C ALA A 86 -5.27 -13.52 2.55
N LYS A 87 -5.15 -14.83 2.77
CA LYS A 87 -6.22 -15.77 2.41
C LYS A 87 -7.37 -15.64 3.41
N VAL A 88 -8.60 -15.64 2.92
CA VAL A 88 -9.80 -15.52 3.75
C VAL A 88 -10.89 -16.49 3.29
N ASP A 89 -11.87 -16.73 4.16
CA ASP A 89 -12.99 -17.63 3.85
C ASP A 89 -13.95 -17.01 2.83
N ASP A 90 -14.22 -15.70 2.98
CA ASP A 90 -15.05 -14.90 2.07
C ASP A 90 -14.52 -13.46 2.02
N ALA A 91 -14.03 -13.04 0.85
CA ALA A 91 -13.43 -11.71 0.71
C ALA A 91 -14.43 -10.56 0.91
N ALA A 92 -15.73 -10.78 0.72
CA ALA A 92 -16.74 -9.73 0.89
C ALA A 92 -17.16 -9.52 2.37
N THR A 93 -16.96 -10.52 3.22
CA THR A 93 -17.52 -10.51 4.60
C THR A 93 -16.49 -10.76 5.71
N SER A 94 -15.28 -11.20 5.37
CA SER A 94 -14.25 -11.51 6.36
C SER A 94 -13.79 -10.25 7.11
N SER A 95 -13.49 -10.44 8.40
CA SER A 95 -12.85 -9.39 9.20
C SER A 95 -11.45 -9.09 8.68
N HIS A 96 -11.05 -7.82 8.69
CA HIS A 96 -9.66 -7.43 8.38
C HIS A 96 -8.71 -7.62 9.58
N ALA A 97 -9.24 -8.03 10.75
CA ALA A 97 -8.45 -8.22 11.95
C ALA A 97 -7.83 -9.63 12.04
N ASN A 98 -6.63 -9.72 12.59
CA ASN A 98 -5.89 -10.97 12.85
C ASN A 98 -5.70 -11.85 11.61
N LEU A 99 -5.54 -11.22 10.45
CA LEU A 99 -5.24 -11.92 9.21
C LEU A 99 -3.75 -12.27 9.11
N GLU A 100 -3.50 -13.37 8.39
CA GLU A 100 -2.16 -13.86 8.09
C GLU A 100 -1.73 -13.32 6.72
N TRP A 101 -0.99 -12.21 6.73
CA TRP A 101 -0.52 -11.53 5.54
C TRP A 101 0.81 -12.09 5.06
N PHE A 102 0.99 -12.19 3.75
CA PHE A 102 2.28 -12.46 3.14
C PHE A 102 2.54 -11.42 2.04
N LYS A 103 3.78 -10.90 2.01
CA LYS A 103 4.19 -9.88 1.05
C LYS A 103 4.35 -10.54 -0.33
N ILE A 104 3.81 -9.91 -1.37
CA ILE A 104 3.94 -10.37 -2.76
C ILE A 104 4.79 -9.42 -3.60
N ALA A 105 4.89 -8.15 -3.22
CA ALA A 105 5.72 -7.17 -3.94
C ALA A 105 6.23 -6.08 -3.01
N GLU A 106 7.39 -5.52 -3.38
CA GLU A 106 7.99 -4.34 -2.79
C GLU A 106 8.76 -3.56 -3.87
N ASP A 107 8.39 -2.31 -4.07
CA ASP A 107 9.17 -1.33 -4.82
C ASP A 107 9.81 -0.36 -3.82
N GLY A 108 11.05 -0.69 -3.44
CA GLY A 108 11.82 0.01 -2.40
C GLY A 108 12.66 1.17 -2.93
N PHE A 109 13.85 1.35 -2.38
CA PHE A 109 14.85 2.27 -2.94
C PHE A 109 15.76 1.54 -3.92
N ASP A 110 15.86 2.06 -5.14
CA ASP A 110 16.78 1.57 -6.16
C ASP A 110 18.12 2.30 -6.04
N ASN A 111 19.13 1.63 -5.49
CA ASN A 111 20.48 2.18 -5.33
C ASN A 111 21.19 2.49 -6.65
N THR A 112 20.78 1.88 -7.76
CA THR A 112 21.39 2.12 -9.09
C THR A 112 20.86 3.41 -9.70
N ARG A 113 19.55 3.64 -9.56
CA ARG A 113 18.87 4.82 -10.12
C ARG A 113 18.80 5.99 -9.13
N GLY A 114 18.94 5.73 -7.84
CA GLY A 114 18.79 6.74 -6.79
C GLY A 114 17.35 7.19 -6.60
N ILE A 115 16.38 6.31 -6.79
CA ILE A 115 14.95 6.65 -6.73
C ILE A 115 14.16 5.66 -5.87
N TRP A 116 13.04 6.10 -5.34
CA TRP A 116 12.11 5.30 -4.53
C TRP A 116 10.96 4.73 -5.38
N GLY A 117 10.22 3.75 -4.84
CA GLY A 117 9.00 3.27 -5.49
C GLY A 117 7.97 4.37 -5.74
N VAL A 118 7.88 5.37 -4.85
CA VAL A 118 7.08 6.58 -5.10
C VAL A 118 7.52 7.34 -6.36
N ASP A 119 8.81 7.35 -6.72
CA ASP A 119 9.26 7.98 -7.96
C ASP A 119 8.81 7.19 -9.20
N ASN A 120 8.79 5.85 -9.12
CA ASN A 120 8.23 5.02 -10.19
C ASN A 120 6.72 5.27 -10.33
N LEU A 121 5.99 5.36 -9.21
CA LEU A 121 4.56 5.67 -9.18
C LEU A 121 4.23 6.99 -9.90
N LEU A 122 5.02 8.04 -9.63
CA LEU A 122 4.87 9.34 -10.28
C LEU A 122 5.16 9.27 -11.79
N GLN A 123 6.18 8.52 -12.19
CA GLN A 123 6.53 8.32 -13.60
C GLN A 123 5.48 7.51 -14.38
N GLN A 124 4.64 6.75 -13.67
CA GLN A 124 3.60 5.88 -14.23
C GLN A 124 2.19 6.44 -14.03
N ASP A 125 2.05 7.77 -13.89
CA ASP A 125 0.75 8.45 -13.73
C ASP A 125 -0.12 7.86 -12.60
N GLY A 126 0.53 7.47 -11.50
CA GLY A 126 -0.12 6.88 -10.33
C GLY A 126 -0.34 5.38 -10.39
N TRP A 127 0.12 4.68 -11.42
CA TRP A 127 0.04 3.23 -11.46
C TRP A 127 1.25 2.55 -10.83
N THR A 128 0.98 1.52 -10.04
CA THR A 128 1.97 0.52 -9.60
C THR A 128 1.44 -0.86 -9.94
N TYR A 129 2.32 -1.81 -10.22
CA TYR A 129 1.97 -3.13 -10.72
C TYR A 129 2.67 -4.21 -9.92
N PHE A 130 1.97 -5.32 -9.68
CA PHE A 130 2.48 -6.46 -8.94
C PHE A 130 1.90 -7.76 -9.49
N ASP A 131 2.76 -8.78 -9.55
CA ASP A 131 2.37 -10.10 -10.02
C ASP A 131 1.75 -10.93 -8.90
N VAL A 132 0.61 -11.56 -9.19
CA VAL A 132 0.04 -12.58 -8.31
C VAL A 132 0.94 -13.82 -8.38
N PRO A 133 1.45 -14.35 -7.26
CA PRO A 133 2.39 -15.46 -7.34
C PRO A 133 1.73 -16.70 -7.98
N GLU A 134 2.39 -17.30 -8.96
CA GLU A 134 1.83 -18.39 -9.80
C GLU A 134 1.37 -19.62 -9.01
N CYS A 135 1.99 -19.87 -7.84
CA CYS A 135 1.80 -21.09 -7.08
C CYS A 135 0.71 -20.99 -6.00
N ILE A 136 0.15 -19.81 -5.72
CA ILE A 136 -0.81 -19.65 -4.61
C ILE A 136 -2.06 -20.49 -4.81
N ALA A 137 -2.63 -20.98 -3.71
CA ALA A 137 -3.87 -21.73 -3.74
C ALA A 137 -5.05 -20.87 -4.27
N PRO A 138 -5.97 -21.45 -5.06
CA PRO A 138 -7.20 -20.75 -5.42
C PRO A 138 -8.07 -20.44 -4.18
N GLY A 139 -8.96 -19.46 -4.30
CA GLY A 139 -9.89 -19.04 -3.26
C GLY A 139 -9.95 -17.53 -3.08
N ASP A 140 -10.53 -17.10 -1.96
CA ASP A 140 -10.73 -15.70 -1.65
C ASP A 140 -9.53 -15.12 -0.89
N TYR A 141 -9.17 -13.90 -1.25
CA TYR A 141 -8.04 -13.17 -0.68
C TYR A 141 -8.41 -11.70 -0.49
N LEU A 142 -7.80 -11.09 0.53
CA LEU A 142 -7.68 -9.64 0.61
C LEU A 142 -6.30 -9.24 0.11
N LEU A 143 -6.26 -8.24 -0.76
CA LEU A 143 -5.05 -7.60 -1.22
C LEU A 143 -4.91 -6.26 -0.51
N ARG A 144 -3.84 -6.08 0.23
CA ARG A 144 -3.46 -4.79 0.85
C ARG A 144 -2.31 -4.18 0.06
N VAL A 145 -2.51 -3.00 -0.48
CA VAL A 145 -1.46 -2.20 -1.13
C VAL A 145 -1.15 -1.00 -0.24
N GLU A 146 0.13 -0.71 -0.06
CA GLU A 146 0.62 0.24 0.92
C GLU A 146 1.73 1.11 0.32
N LEU A 147 1.61 2.41 0.50
CA LEU A 147 2.71 3.36 0.30
C LEU A 147 3.11 3.90 1.67
N LEU A 148 4.40 3.79 2.00
CA LEU A 148 4.98 4.32 3.24
C LEU A 148 5.77 5.58 2.92
N ALA A 149 5.25 6.76 3.26
CA ALA A 149 5.98 8.01 3.07
C ALA A 149 6.93 8.27 4.25
N LEU A 150 8.21 8.47 3.94
CA LEU A 150 9.31 8.56 4.90
C LEU A 150 9.87 9.97 5.07
N HIS A 151 9.26 10.98 4.43
CA HIS A 151 9.74 12.36 4.43
C HIS A 151 9.89 12.98 5.84
N SER A 152 9.13 12.46 6.82
CA SER A 152 9.22 12.87 8.24
C SER A 152 9.66 11.73 9.16
N ALA A 153 10.10 10.58 8.63
CA ALA A 153 10.39 9.37 9.41
C ALA A 153 11.60 9.46 10.33
N TYR A 154 12.37 10.56 10.31
CA TYR A 154 13.50 10.79 11.21
C TYR A 154 13.07 11.09 12.66
N VAL A 155 11.78 11.28 12.90
CA VAL A 155 11.19 11.33 14.25
C VAL A 155 10.25 10.15 14.48
N PRO A 156 10.14 9.64 15.73
CA PRO A 156 9.17 8.59 16.05
C PRO A 156 7.76 8.97 15.62
N LYS A 157 7.06 8.03 14.96
CA LYS A 157 5.71 8.22 14.37
C LYS A 157 5.64 9.27 13.25
N GLY A 158 6.78 9.64 12.67
CA GLY A 158 6.84 10.54 11.51
C GLY A 158 6.60 9.85 10.16
N SER A 159 6.66 8.52 10.11
CA SER A 159 6.28 7.74 8.93
C SER A 159 4.77 7.78 8.70
N GLN A 160 4.36 7.88 7.44
CA GLN A 160 2.94 7.96 7.07
C GLN A 160 2.55 6.81 6.15
N PHE A 161 1.53 6.06 6.56
CA PHE A 161 1.04 4.92 5.79
C PHE A 161 -0.20 5.30 4.99
N TYR A 162 -0.17 4.97 3.70
CA TYR A 162 -1.30 5.07 2.77
C TYR A 162 -1.64 3.65 2.30
N THR A 163 -2.56 2.99 3.02
CA THR A 163 -2.97 1.57 2.83
C THR A 163 -4.42 1.34 2.34
N SER A 164 -4.61 0.55 1.29
CA SER A 164 -5.95 0.21 0.77
C SER A 164 -6.09 -1.29 0.58
N CYS A 165 -7.29 -1.82 0.83
CA CYS A 165 -7.61 -3.23 0.70
C CYS A 165 -8.62 -3.48 -0.43
N VAL A 166 -8.42 -4.56 -1.19
CA VAL A 166 -9.30 -4.97 -2.30
C VAL A 166 -9.63 -6.46 -2.18
N ASN A 167 -10.88 -6.80 -2.47
CA ASN A 167 -11.39 -8.16 -2.43
C ASN A 167 -11.03 -8.88 -3.73
N LEU A 168 -10.29 -9.97 -3.63
CA LEU A 168 -9.85 -10.79 -4.74
C LEU A 168 -10.40 -12.22 -4.65
N ARG A 169 -10.63 -12.83 -5.81
CA ARG A 169 -10.85 -14.26 -5.92
C ARG A 169 -9.91 -14.86 -6.96
N VAL A 170 -9.01 -15.72 -6.51
CA VAL A 170 -8.08 -16.47 -7.34
C VAL A 170 -8.79 -17.73 -7.85
N THR A 171 -9.05 -17.80 -9.15
CA THR A 171 -9.85 -18.87 -9.77
C THR A 171 -9.03 -20.11 -10.12
N ARG A 172 -7.74 -19.95 -10.36
CA ARG A 172 -6.79 -21.01 -10.71
C ARG A 172 -5.41 -20.69 -10.13
N GLY A 173 -4.70 -21.73 -9.69
CA GLY A 173 -3.37 -21.61 -9.11
C GLY A 173 -2.80 -22.97 -8.70
N GLY A 174 -1.86 -22.95 -7.77
CA GLY A 174 -1.21 -24.14 -7.24
C GLY A 174 -1.79 -24.58 -5.90
N ASN A 175 -0.94 -25.16 -5.07
CA ASN A 175 -1.23 -25.58 -3.70
C ASN A 175 -0.28 -24.92 -2.68
N PHE A 176 0.42 -23.86 -3.09
CA PHE A 176 1.37 -23.16 -2.22
C PHE A 176 0.61 -22.40 -1.13
N ALA A 177 1.01 -22.68 0.11
CA ALA A 177 0.72 -21.86 1.26
C ALA A 177 2.05 -21.18 1.66
N PRO A 178 2.06 -19.87 1.93
CA PRO A 178 3.25 -19.18 2.42
C PRO A 178 3.78 -19.83 3.69
N ALA A 179 5.10 -20.05 3.76
CA ALA A 179 5.75 -20.59 4.96
C ALA A 179 5.83 -19.57 6.10
N GLU A 180 5.86 -18.28 5.73
CA GLU A 180 5.93 -17.16 6.65
C GLU A 180 4.76 -16.22 6.37
N THR A 181 4.02 -15.91 7.44
CA THR A 181 2.93 -14.95 7.44
C THR A 181 3.08 -14.01 8.62
N PHE A 182 2.48 -12.83 8.50
CA PHE A 182 2.63 -11.73 9.44
C PHE A 182 1.28 -11.14 9.81
N ALA A 183 1.17 -10.66 11.04
CA ALA A 183 0.01 -9.89 11.47
C ALA A 183 0.20 -8.41 11.08
N ILE A 184 -0.86 -7.79 10.57
CA ILE A 184 -0.96 -6.35 10.38
C ILE A 184 -2.21 -5.89 11.14
N PRO A 185 -2.08 -5.14 12.25
CA PRO A 185 -0.85 -4.64 12.87
C PRO A 185 0.04 -5.74 13.49
N GLY A 186 1.34 -5.47 13.61
CA GLY A 186 2.29 -6.36 14.29
C GLY A 186 3.63 -6.50 13.57
N VAL A 187 3.62 -6.48 12.24
CA VAL A 187 4.84 -6.55 11.42
C VAL A 187 5.68 -5.28 11.48
N TYR A 188 5.07 -4.13 11.75
CA TYR A 188 5.75 -2.84 11.84
C TYR A 188 5.99 -2.43 13.29
N GLU A 189 7.27 -2.35 13.68
CA GLU A 189 7.69 -1.83 14.98
C GLU A 189 8.12 -0.36 14.90
N ALA A 190 7.93 0.39 15.98
CA ALA A 190 8.26 1.82 16.00
C ALA A 190 9.73 2.13 15.81
N ASN A 191 10.56 1.23 16.32
CA ASN A 191 12.01 1.26 16.31
C ASN A 191 12.60 0.45 15.15
N ASP A 192 11.77 -0.05 14.23
CA ASP A 192 12.26 -0.67 12.99
C ASP A 192 13.03 0.40 12.19
N PRO A 193 14.29 0.15 11.79
CA PRO A 193 15.08 1.09 11.00
C PRO A 193 14.50 1.35 9.61
N ALA A 194 13.51 0.59 9.13
CA ALA A 194 12.74 0.90 7.93
C ALA A 194 11.54 1.83 8.19
N ILE A 195 11.12 1.99 9.45
CA ILE A 195 9.98 2.82 9.87
C ILE A 195 10.42 4.16 10.44
N THR A 196 11.44 4.15 11.30
CA THR A 196 12.06 5.39 11.83
C THR A 196 13.46 5.54 11.23
N ILE A 197 13.57 6.37 10.19
CA ILE A 197 14.78 6.51 9.37
C ILE A 197 15.00 7.94 8.90
N MET A 198 16.27 8.34 8.82
CA MET A 198 16.69 9.57 8.15
C MET A 198 17.05 9.28 6.69
N ILE A 199 16.18 9.68 5.76
CA ILE A 199 16.40 9.47 4.32
C ILE A 199 17.24 10.57 3.67
N TYR A 200 17.50 11.70 4.33
CA TYR A 200 18.18 12.84 3.70
C TYR A 200 19.69 12.82 3.94
N GLY A 201 20.45 12.81 2.84
CA GLY A 201 21.90 12.97 2.84
C GLY A 201 22.36 14.39 3.14
N ASN A 202 23.69 14.59 3.16
CA ASN A 202 24.30 15.92 3.33
C ASN A 202 23.92 16.92 2.22
N THR A 203 23.50 16.41 1.06
CA THR A 203 23.02 17.21 -0.08
C THR A 203 21.53 17.56 0.02
N GLY A 204 20.82 17.01 1.02
CA GLY A 204 19.36 17.14 1.14
C GLY A 204 18.57 16.23 0.20
N GLU A 205 19.24 15.38 -0.58
CA GLU A 205 18.59 14.38 -1.43
C GLU A 205 18.11 13.19 -0.58
N ALA A 206 16.90 12.71 -0.90
CA ALA A 206 16.28 11.59 -0.22
C ALA A 206 16.76 10.27 -0.83
N GLY A 207 17.67 9.58 -0.14
CA GLY A 207 18.19 8.27 -0.51
C GLY A 207 18.14 7.28 0.65
N GLN A 208 18.48 6.02 0.38
CA GLN A 208 18.63 5.03 1.44
C GLN A 208 20.03 5.15 2.03
N GLN A 209 20.10 5.48 3.32
CA GLN A 209 21.37 5.50 4.05
C GLN A 209 21.58 4.12 4.67
N PHE A 210 22.50 3.36 4.09
CA PHE A 210 23.05 2.14 4.68
C PHE A 210 24.52 2.34 5.00
#